data_AF-A0A956S6I5-F1
#
_entry.id   AF-A0A956S6I5-F1
#
_cell.length_a   1.000
_cell.length_b   1.000
_cell.length_c   1.000
_cell.angle_alpha   90.00
_cell.angle_beta   90.00
_cell.angle_gamma   90.00
#
_symmetry.space_group_name_H-M   'P 1'
#
loop_
_entity.id
_entity.type
_entity.pdbx_description
1 polymer ?
#
loop_
_entity_poly.entity_id
_entity_poly.type
_entity_poly.pdbx_seq_one_letter_code
_entity_poly.pdbx_strand_id
1 'polypeptide(L)'
;DVDFYQQVPSVLSASLYVPDYSYALYYSGSTQITTNLNNKVPFLVEDPIDFSVSNSLDPTTVEVYSTDGSGNPTYFLLKKTRKAISATVNTATVSVGNPEKFYTFNLEDDNIVGIQSIFDSGGNQWYETDYLANDIIYQSQKNTNINDANYSGDSNSAPYLLKAQSGINRRFVTRFKSTGSLQVQFGSGIANNQNEEIIPNPYNVGLGLPFKRDQLTTAFAPSNFLFTNTYGIAPSNTTLTIKYLTGGGVSSNVSSNTLNTIISTPVFLTTGLNSSTANVVFNSTTCNNVKAASGGKDGDTLEEIRQNSTSNFGSQLRTVTPEDYLIRSLSMPPQYGVIAKSYIEPTRASNLSQGETNSLDLYVLSYDINKNLTLASNTLKQNLKTYLSQFRGINDPIKIKDAFIINIGLTFDIIVLPGYNNNDILTKCISAIQDYFDIDKWRINQPIYLRDIEILLDKIEGVQLVKQIEINNKNSTGYSRFEYDIKGATRNKVVYPSVDPMIFEIKYKNTDILGRVVPM
;
A
#
# COMPACT_ATOMS: atom_id res chain seq x y z
N ASP A 1 11.34 -1.55 -10.81
CA ASP A 1 10.21 -2.20 -11.51
C ASP A 1 10.71 -3.26 -12.46
N VAL A 2 10.05 -4.41 -12.44
CA VAL A 2 10.32 -5.58 -13.28
C VAL A 2 9.00 -6.02 -13.88
N ASP A 3 8.98 -6.14 -15.20
CA ASP A 3 7.86 -6.64 -15.98
C ASP A 3 7.96 -8.16 -16.09
N PHE A 4 6.87 -8.84 -15.78
CA PHE A 4 6.69 -10.27 -15.90
C PHE A 4 5.71 -10.54 -17.03
N TYR A 5 6.05 -11.52 -17.86
CA TYR A 5 5.29 -11.89 -19.03
C TYR A 5 4.90 -13.36 -18.96
N GLN A 6 3.71 -13.66 -19.46
CA GLN A 6 3.19 -15.02 -19.59
C GLN A 6 2.31 -15.10 -20.83
N GLN A 7 2.41 -16.18 -21.61
CA GLN A 7 1.44 -16.47 -22.67
C GLN A 7 0.29 -17.30 -22.11
N VAL A 8 -0.93 -16.99 -22.53
CA VAL A 8 -2.14 -17.78 -22.21
C VAL A 8 -2.92 -18.09 -23.50
N PRO A 9 -3.54 -19.28 -23.60
CA PRO A 9 -4.34 -19.62 -24.78
C PRO A 9 -5.61 -18.75 -24.84
N SER A 10 -6.20 -18.66 -26.03
CA SER A 10 -7.51 -18.04 -26.22
C SER A 10 -8.65 -19.01 -25.90
N VAL A 11 -9.72 -18.51 -25.28
CA VAL A 11 -11.02 -19.18 -25.17
C VAL A 11 -12.09 -18.35 -25.87
N LEU A 12 -13.02 -19.01 -26.56
CA LEU A 12 -14.14 -18.34 -27.20
C LEU A 12 -15.23 -18.10 -26.14
N SER A 13 -15.52 -16.83 -25.84
CA SER A 13 -16.58 -16.42 -24.90
C SER A 13 -17.44 -15.35 -25.55
N ALA A 14 -18.76 -15.56 -25.59
CA ALA A 14 -19.72 -14.64 -26.21
C ALA A 14 -19.33 -14.16 -27.63
N SER A 15 -18.85 -15.10 -28.46
CA SER A 15 -18.42 -14.84 -29.86
C SER A 15 -17.18 -13.95 -30.02
N LEU A 16 -16.44 -13.68 -28.95
CA LEU A 16 -15.14 -13.00 -28.96
C LEU A 16 -14.07 -13.92 -28.37
N TYR A 17 -12.88 -13.92 -28.95
CA TYR A 17 -11.74 -14.60 -28.38
C TYR A 17 -11.20 -13.78 -27.22
N VAL A 18 -11.18 -14.37 -26.03
CA VAL A 18 -10.66 -13.76 -24.81
C VAL A 18 -9.53 -14.61 -24.23
N PRO A 19 -8.62 -14.05 -23.43
CA PRO A 19 -7.59 -14.83 -22.75
C PRO A 19 -8.22 -15.85 -21.79
N ASP A 20 -7.73 -17.08 -21.81
CA ASP A 20 -8.13 -18.11 -20.85
C ASP A 20 -7.33 -17.96 -19.54
N TYR A 21 -7.94 -17.30 -18.56
CA TYR A 21 -7.36 -17.10 -17.24
C TYR A 21 -7.26 -18.38 -16.39
N SER A 22 -7.81 -19.52 -16.83
CA SER A 22 -7.55 -20.80 -16.13
C SER A 22 -6.08 -21.21 -16.23
N TYR A 23 -5.41 -20.85 -17.32
CA TYR A 23 -3.97 -21.05 -17.49
C TYR A 23 -3.14 -19.90 -16.88
N ALA A 24 -3.74 -18.97 -16.14
CA ALA A 24 -2.97 -17.92 -15.47
C ALA A 24 -2.08 -18.51 -14.37
N LEU A 25 -0.81 -18.09 -14.35
CA LEU A 25 0.14 -18.52 -13.33
C LEU A 25 0.07 -17.63 -12.11
N TYR A 26 0.39 -18.25 -10.98
CA TYR A 26 0.59 -17.61 -9.69
C TYR A 26 2.01 -17.86 -9.23
N TYR A 27 2.75 -16.78 -9.01
CA TYR A 27 4.01 -16.83 -8.27
C TYR A 27 3.73 -16.46 -6.82
N SER A 28 4.19 -17.31 -5.91
CA SER A 28 4.19 -16.96 -4.49
C SER A 28 5.05 -15.72 -4.27
N GLY A 29 4.72 -14.97 -3.22
CA GLY A 29 5.62 -13.92 -2.74
C GLY A 29 7.02 -14.47 -2.48
N SER A 30 8.02 -13.59 -2.51
CA SER A 30 9.45 -13.96 -2.45
C SER A 30 9.99 -14.66 -3.70
N THR A 31 9.51 -14.26 -4.88
CA THR A 31 10.03 -14.75 -6.16
C THR A 31 11.42 -14.18 -6.43
N GLN A 32 12.39 -15.04 -6.71
CA GLN A 32 13.75 -14.64 -7.01
C GLN A 32 13.97 -14.48 -8.52
N ILE A 33 14.61 -13.39 -8.91
CA ILE A 33 15.04 -13.10 -10.27
C ILE A 33 16.54 -12.78 -10.29
N THR A 34 17.20 -13.04 -11.40
CA THR A 34 18.64 -12.81 -11.53
C THR A 34 19.03 -12.28 -12.90
N THR A 35 20.24 -11.73 -12.97
CA THR A 35 20.89 -11.29 -14.20
C THR A 35 21.60 -12.45 -14.89
N ASN A 36 21.59 -12.45 -16.24
CA ASN A 36 22.37 -13.40 -17.04
C ASN A 36 23.85 -13.00 -17.23
N LEU A 37 24.30 -11.93 -16.57
CA LEU A 37 25.68 -11.45 -16.66
C LEU A 37 26.59 -12.18 -15.65
N ASN A 38 27.91 -12.16 -15.88
CA ASN A 38 28.91 -12.86 -15.06
C ASN A 38 28.84 -12.53 -13.56
N ASN A 39 28.32 -11.36 -13.19
CA ASN A 39 27.96 -11.03 -11.81
C ASN A 39 26.45 -11.18 -11.64
N LYS A 40 26.03 -12.34 -11.14
CA LYS A 40 24.64 -12.63 -10.80
C LYS A 40 24.25 -11.86 -9.56
N VAL A 41 23.52 -10.76 -9.75
CA VAL A 41 22.93 -10.00 -8.64
C VAL A 41 21.50 -10.52 -8.46
N PRO A 42 21.17 -11.19 -7.35
CA PRO A 42 19.82 -11.66 -7.10
C PRO A 42 18.92 -10.51 -6.65
N PHE A 43 17.69 -10.54 -7.13
CA PHE A 43 16.61 -9.67 -6.73
C PHE A 43 15.45 -10.51 -6.23
N LEU A 44 14.74 -9.98 -5.25
CA LEU A 44 13.58 -10.58 -4.62
C LEU A 44 12.34 -9.73 -4.93
N VAL A 45 11.28 -10.38 -5.38
CA VAL A 45 9.94 -9.80 -5.49
C VAL A 45 9.12 -10.31 -4.32
N GLU A 46 8.86 -9.43 -3.35
CA GLU A 46 8.14 -9.78 -2.11
C GLU A 46 6.65 -10.04 -2.39
N ASP A 47 6.04 -9.18 -3.21
CA ASP A 47 4.63 -9.28 -3.56
C ASP A 47 4.34 -10.50 -4.45
N PRO A 48 3.23 -11.22 -4.22
CA PRO A 48 2.82 -12.28 -5.12
C PRO A 48 2.49 -11.73 -6.52
N ILE A 49 2.73 -12.54 -7.54
CA ILE A 49 2.39 -12.23 -8.93
C ILE A 49 1.24 -13.13 -9.31
N ASP A 50 0.03 -12.56 -9.35
CA ASP A 50 -1.19 -13.29 -9.70
C ASP A 50 -1.71 -12.76 -11.03
N PHE A 51 -1.51 -13.52 -12.12
CA PHE A 51 -2.00 -13.13 -13.45
C PHE A 51 -3.51 -13.30 -13.64
N SER A 52 -4.20 -13.94 -12.69
CA SER A 52 -5.66 -14.19 -12.78
C SER A 52 -6.51 -12.98 -12.41
N VAL A 53 -5.94 -11.99 -11.72
CA VAL A 53 -6.65 -10.80 -11.23
C VAL A 53 -6.07 -9.54 -11.87
N SER A 54 -6.91 -8.59 -12.27
CA SER A 54 -6.50 -7.27 -12.79
C SER A 54 -7.32 -6.17 -12.11
N ASN A 55 -6.66 -5.14 -11.57
CA ASN A 55 -7.30 -3.97 -10.95
C ASN A 55 -6.54 -2.67 -11.28
N SER A 56 -7.01 -1.51 -10.79
CA SER A 56 -6.47 -0.19 -11.17
C SER A 56 -5.03 0.10 -10.70
N LEU A 57 -4.51 -0.57 -9.66
CA LEU A 57 -3.11 -0.44 -9.21
C LEU A 57 -2.24 -1.67 -9.48
N ASP A 58 -2.84 -2.81 -9.81
CA ASP A 58 -2.17 -4.00 -10.36
C ASP A 58 -2.81 -4.43 -11.69
N PRO A 59 -2.69 -3.59 -12.74
CA PRO A 59 -3.27 -3.89 -14.04
C PRO A 59 -2.49 -5.02 -14.72
N THR A 60 -3.22 -6.02 -15.19
CA THR A 60 -2.72 -6.97 -16.20
C THR A 60 -2.93 -6.34 -17.57
N THR A 61 -1.86 -5.98 -18.26
CA THR A 61 -1.95 -5.59 -19.67
C THR A 61 -2.04 -6.84 -20.52
N VAL A 62 -3.04 -6.88 -21.41
CA VAL A 62 -3.34 -8.02 -22.28
C VAL A 62 -3.12 -7.61 -23.73
N GLU A 63 -2.25 -8.32 -24.43
CA GLU A 63 -1.97 -8.09 -25.85
C GLU A 63 -2.15 -9.39 -26.65
N VAL A 64 -2.46 -9.28 -27.94
CA VAL A 64 -2.54 -10.46 -28.84
C VAL A 64 -1.11 -10.89 -29.18
N TYR A 65 -0.75 -12.13 -28.85
CA TYR A 65 0.59 -12.65 -29.12
C TYR A 65 0.68 -13.30 -30.50
N SER A 66 -0.30 -14.12 -30.87
CA SER A 66 -0.33 -14.78 -32.18
C SER A 66 -1.75 -15.03 -32.67
N THR A 67 -1.93 -15.03 -34.00
CA THR A 67 -3.20 -15.26 -34.67
C THR A 67 -3.12 -16.47 -35.60
N ASP A 68 -4.26 -17.11 -35.85
CA ASP A 68 -4.40 -18.15 -36.87
C ASP A 68 -4.38 -17.54 -38.30
N GLY A 69 -4.40 -18.42 -39.32
CA GLY A 69 -4.45 -18.01 -40.73
C GLY A 69 -5.73 -17.28 -41.15
N SER A 70 -6.73 -17.22 -40.26
CA SER A 70 -8.01 -16.52 -40.45
C SER A 70 -8.07 -15.19 -39.66
N GLY A 71 -6.99 -14.82 -38.97
CA GLY A 71 -6.89 -13.59 -38.18
C GLY A 71 -7.44 -13.68 -36.75
N ASN A 72 -7.83 -14.86 -36.26
CA ASN A 72 -8.31 -15.05 -34.89
C ASN A 72 -7.13 -15.22 -33.93
N PRO A 73 -7.13 -14.57 -32.75
CA PRO A 73 -6.05 -14.72 -31.78
C PRO A 73 -6.06 -16.14 -31.17
N THR A 74 -4.89 -16.79 -31.16
CA THR A 74 -4.70 -18.14 -30.57
C THR A 74 -4.04 -18.07 -29.20
N TYR A 75 -3.13 -17.10 -29.00
CA TYR A 75 -2.48 -16.82 -27.72
C TYR A 75 -2.51 -15.33 -27.42
N PHE A 76 -2.65 -15.02 -26.14
CA PHE A 76 -2.53 -13.68 -25.57
C PHE A 76 -1.27 -13.60 -24.71
N LEU A 77 -0.63 -12.43 -24.71
CA LEU A 77 0.46 -12.08 -23.83
C LEU A 77 -0.11 -11.29 -22.65
N LEU A 78 0.03 -11.84 -21.44
CA LEU A 78 -0.25 -11.14 -20.20
C LEU A 78 1.04 -10.53 -19.68
N LYS A 79 0.98 -9.26 -19.29
CA LYS A 79 2.08 -8.54 -18.66
C LYS A 79 1.63 -7.94 -17.32
N LYS A 80 2.49 -8.08 -16.31
CA LYS A 80 2.36 -7.46 -14.99
C LYS A 80 3.68 -6.87 -14.52
N THR A 81 3.62 -5.75 -13.82
CA THR A 81 4.81 -5.10 -13.26
C THR A 81 4.87 -5.29 -11.75
N ARG A 82 6.06 -5.57 -11.21
CA ARG A 82 6.32 -5.62 -9.76
C ARG A 82 7.56 -4.85 -9.37
N LYS A 83 7.60 -4.43 -8.11
CA LYS A 83 8.82 -3.94 -7.48
C LYS A 83 9.66 -5.14 -7.04
N ALA A 84 10.96 -5.03 -7.26
CA ALA A 84 11.94 -6.00 -6.83
C ALA A 84 12.99 -5.28 -6.00
N ILE A 85 13.43 -5.90 -4.91
CA ILE A 85 14.53 -5.42 -4.07
C ILE A 85 15.76 -6.27 -4.32
N SER A 86 16.96 -5.68 -4.24
CA SER A 86 18.18 -6.47 -4.32
C SER A 86 18.39 -7.18 -2.99
N ALA A 87 18.23 -8.50 -2.99
CA ALA A 87 18.43 -9.32 -1.80
C ALA A 87 18.69 -10.77 -2.21
N THR A 88 19.59 -11.42 -1.47
CA THR A 88 19.82 -12.85 -1.49
C THR A 88 19.09 -13.46 -0.31
N VAL A 89 18.31 -14.53 -0.54
CA VAL A 89 17.67 -15.26 0.56
C VAL A 89 18.63 -16.33 1.05
N ASN A 90 19.16 -16.13 2.26
CA ASN A 90 19.99 -17.09 2.97
C ASN A 90 19.12 -17.89 3.96
N THR A 91 19.54 -19.12 4.26
CA THR A 91 18.87 -19.98 5.24
C THR A 91 19.86 -20.38 6.34
N ALA A 92 19.49 -20.14 7.59
CA ALA A 92 20.23 -20.59 8.77
C ALA A 92 19.33 -21.51 9.61
N THR A 93 19.94 -22.49 10.28
CA THR A 93 19.24 -23.35 11.24
C THR A 93 19.86 -23.19 12.62
N VAL A 94 19.01 -23.10 13.64
CA VAL A 94 19.43 -22.95 15.04
C VAL A 94 18.73 -24.03 15.86
N SER A 95 19.51 -24.88 16.51
CA SER A 95 18.97 -25.89 17.43
C SER A 95 18.74 -25.26 18.81
N VAL A 96 17.50 -25.33 19.28
CA VAL A 96 17.10 -24.85 20.61
C VAL A 96 16.86 -26.05 21.52
N GLY A 97 17.58 -26.06 22.64
CA GLY A 97 17.41 -27.07 23.69
C GLY A 97 16.26 -26.72 24.65
N ASN A 98 16.51 -26.85 25.95
CA ASN A 98 15.52 -26.51 26.97
C ASN A 98 15.03 -25.06 26.83
N PRO A 99 13.75 -24.77 27.12
CA PRO A 99 13.20 -23.42 27.02
C PRO A 99 13.92 -22.45 27.95
N GLU A 100 14.57 -21.45 27.37
CA GLU A 100 15.19 -20.33 28.08
C GLU A 100 14.35 -19.07 27.91
N LYS A 101 14.10 -18.34 29.01
CA LYS A 101 13.35 -17.09 28.97
C LYS A 101 14.13 -16.06 28.16
N PHE A 102 13.44 -15.37 27.25
CA PHE A 102 14.07 -14.38 26.36
C PHE A 102 15.26 -14.96 25.61
N TYR A 103 15.13 -16.20 25.11
CA TYR A 103 16.16 -16.83 24.30
C TYR A 103 16.62 -15.88 23.20
N THR A 104 17.93 -15.76 23.06
CA THR A 104 18.56 -14.91 22.05
C THR A 104 19.61 -15.69 21.29
N PHE A 105 19.72 -15.40 20.01
CA PHE A 105 20.86 -15.82 19.20
C PHE A 105 21.24 -14.71 18.23
N ASN A 106 22.45 -14.80 17.70
CA ASN A 106 22.96 -13.82 16.75
C ASN A 106 23.13 -14.50 15.39
N LEU A 107 22.70 -13.80 14.34
CA LEU A 107 23.04 -14.10 12.97
C LEU A 107 24.29 -13.29 12.62
N GLU A 108 25.35 -14.02 12.31
CA GLU A 108 26.64 -13.47 11.89
C GLU A 108 26.74 -13.67 10.38
N ASP A 109 26.46 -12.61 9.62
CA ASP A 109 26.63 -12.52 8.17
C ASP A 109 26.85 -11.04 7.81
N ASP A 110 27.47 -10.79 6.66
CA ASP A 110 27.72 -9.45 6.16
C ASP A 110 26.47 -8.89 5.47
N ASN A 111 26.21 -7.59 5.63
CA ASN A 111 25.12 -6.87 4.95
C ASN A 111 23.72 -7.50 5.15
N ILE A 112 23.39 -7.86 6.39
CA ILE A 112 22.05 -8.35 6.74
C ILE A 112 21.05 -7.20 6.59
N VAL A 113 20.01 -7.43 5.78
CA VAL A 113 18.90 -6.49 5.58
C VAL A 113 17.81 -6.73 6.61
N GLY A 114 17.47 -8.00 6.88
CA GLY A 114 16.41 -8.36 7.82
C GLY A 114 16.02 -9.84 7.75
N ILE A 115 15.01 -10.23 8.54
CA ILE A 115 14.50 -11.59 8.58
C ILE A 115 13.25 -11.68 7.72
N GLN A 116 13.20 -12.70 6.85
CA GLN A 116 12.04 -12.97 6.01
C GLN A 116 11.03 -13.87 6.72
N SER A 117 11.50 -14.96 7.32
CA SER A 117 10.61 -15.88 8.05
C SER A 117 11.40 -16.78 9.01
N ILE A 118 10.74 -17.19 10.09
CA ILE A 118 11.24 -18.20 11.03
C ILE A 118 10.17 -19.27 11.20
N PHE A 119 10.55 -20.52 10.97
CA PHE A 119 9.69 -21.69 11.21
C PHE A 119 10.33 -22.61 12.24
N ASP A 120 9.51 -23.20 13.11
CA ASP A 120 9.95 -24.28 13.98
C ASP A 120 9.87 -25.65 13.27
N SER A 121 10.42 -26.69 13.90
CA SER A 121 10.40 -28.06 13.38
C SER A 121 8.98 -28.64 13.26
N GLY A 122 8.00 -28.05 13.94
CA GLY A 122 6.58 -28.42 13.84
C GLY A 122 5.84 -27.70 12.71
N GLY A 123 6.53 -26.87 11.91
CA GLY A 123 5.94 -26.08 10.84
C GLY A 123 5.21 -24.83 11.30
N ASN A 124 5.33 -24.43 12.57
CA ASN A 124 4.72 -23.19 13.05
C ASN A 124 5.59 -21.99 12.69
N GLN A 125 4.95 -20.96 12.13
CA GLN A 125 5.58 -19.69 11.84
C GLN A 125 5.69 -18.82 13.09
N TRP A 126 6.83 -18.15 13.22
CA TRP A 126 7.05 -17.07 14.18
C TRP A 126 6.96 -15.72 13.47
N TYR A 127 6.42 -14.72 14.16
CA TYR A 127 6.17 -13.39 13.60
C TYR A 127 7.09 -12.35 14.22
N GLU A 128 7.66 -11.49 13.39
CA GLU A 128 8.42 -10.35 13.85
C GLU A 128 7.47 -9.27 14.38
N THR A 129 7.79 -8.69 15.54
CA THR A 129 7.07 -7.55 16.10
C THR A 129 8.05 -6.43 16.48
N ASP A 130 7.59 -5.19 16.55
CA ASP A 130 8.44 -4.05 16.95
C ASP A 130 8.95 -4.19 18.40
N TYR A 131 8.08 -4.73 19.26
CA TYR A 131 8.38 -5.03 20.65
C TYR A 131 7.60 -6.25 21.11
N LEU A 132 8.14 -6.99 22.08
CA LEU A 132 7.57 -8.26 22.56
C LEU A 132 6.22 -8.10 23.27
N ALA A 133 5.82 -6.89 23.67
CA ALA A 133 4.49 -6.65 24.25
C ALA A 133 3.40 -6.47 23.18
N ASN A 134 3.77 -6.21 21.92
CA ASN A 134 2.80 -6.08 20.82
C ASN A 134 2.31 -7.48 20.41
N ASP A 135 1.04 -7.79 20.67
CA ASP A 135 0.43 -9.09 20.35
C ASP A 135 -0.44 -9.06 19.08
N ILE A 136 -0.50 -7.90 18.42
CA ILE A 136 -1.28 -7.69 17.20
C ILE A 136 -0.35 -7.76 16.00
N ILE A 137 -0.68 -8.66 15.06
CA ILE A 137 -0.10 -8.63 13.72
C ILE A 137 -1.22 -8.47 12.70
N TYR A 138 -0.86 -7.91 11.54
CA TYR A 138 -1.76 -7.82 10.42
C TYR A 138 -1.49 -8.93 9.41
N GLN A 139 -2.56 -9.58 8.97
CA GLN A 139 -2.52 -10.56 7.90
C GLN A 139 -3.47 -10.16 6.76
N SER A 140 -3.00 -10.39 5.54
CA SER A 140 -3.81 -10.23 4.33
C SER A 140 -4.60 -11.51 4.07
N GLN A 141 -5.92 -11.39 3.88
CA GLN A 141 -6.77 -12.49 3.43
C GLN A 141 -7.47 -12.11 2.13
N LYS A 142 -7.52 -13.00 1.13
CA LYS A 142 -8.22 -12.71 -0.14
C LYS A 142 -9.71 -12.37 0.13
N ASN A 143 -10.20 -11.31 -0.50
CA ASN A 143 -11.59 -10.87 -0.41
C ASN A 143 -12.46 -11.73 -1.34
N THR A 144 -12.94 -12.86 -0.81
CA THR A 144 -13.86 -13.77 -1.49
C THR A 144 -15.13 -13.92 -0.66
N ASN A 145 -16.25 -14.29 -1.29
CA ASN A 145 -17.51 -14.55 -0.59
C ASN A 145 -17.36 -15.62 0.52
N ILE A 146 -16.44 -16.56 0.36
CA ILE A 146 -16.12 -17.58 1.38
C ILE A 146 -15.44 -16.95 2.61
N ASN A 147 -14.57 -15.97 2.39
CA ASN A 147 -13.78 -15.34 3.45
C ASN A 147 -14.52 -14.20 4.17
N ASP A 148 -15.39 -13.47 3.46
CA ASP A 148 -16.35 -12.52 4.02
C ASP A 148 -17.47 -12.21 3.01
N ALA A 149 -18.72 -12.53 3.37
CA ALA A 149 -19.88 -12.32 2.50
C ALA A 149 -20.24 -10.84 2.32
N ASN A 150 -19.99 -9.99 3.33
CA ASN A 150 -20.47 -8.60 3.35
C ASN A 150 -19.63 -7.67 2.45
N TYR A 151 -18.35 -8.01 2.25
CA TYR A 151 -17.37 -7.18 1.55
C TYR A 151 -16.92 -7.77 0.20
N SER A 152 -17.40 -8.98 -0.14
CA SER A 152 -17.03 -9.70 -1.36
C SER A 152 -17.38 -8.99 -2.67
N GLY A 153 -18.42 -8.14 -2.66
CA GLY A 153 -18.84 -7.34 -3.81
C GLY A 153 -17.81 -6.29 -4.25
N ASP A 154 -16.92 -5.87 -3.35
CA ASP A 154 -15.89 -4.86 -3.61
C ASP A 154 -14.54 -5.48 -4.01
N SER A 155 -14.47 -6.79 -4.24
CA SER A 155 -13.23 -7.55 -4.51
C SER A 155 -12.39 -7.01 -5.66
N ASN A 156 -13.01 -6.34 -6.64
CA ASN A 156 -12.30 -5.66 -7.73
C ASN A 156 -11.54 -4.40 -7.26
N SER A 157 -12.03 -3.71 -6.22
CA SER A 157 -11.44 -2.49 -5.66
C SER A 157 -10.50 -2.76 -4.48
N ALA A 158 -10.80 -3.78 -3.68
CA ALA A 158 -10.03 -4.20 -2.51
C ALA A 158 -9.93 -5.74 -2.52
N PRO A 159 -8.93 -6.30 -3.21
CA PRO A 159 -8.79 -7.75 -3.41
C PRO A 159 -8.37 -8.50 -2.14
N TYR A 160 -7.82 -7.79 -1.14
CA TYR A 160 -7.48 -8.35 0.16
C TYR A 160 -8.14 -7.58 1.30
N LEU A 161 -8.50 -8.32 2.34
CA LEU A 161 -8.97 -7.83 3.63
C LEU A 161 -7.79 -7.80 4.61
N LEU A 162 -7.61 -6.69 5.29
CA LEU A 162 -6.65 -6.55 6.37
C LEU A 162 -7.30 -7.06 7.67
N LYS A 163 -6.78 -8.15 8.22
CA LYS A 163 -7.24 -8.68 9.52
C LYS A 163 -6.16 -8.49 10.58
N ALA A 164 -6.55 -7.87 11.69
CA ALA A 164 -5.75 -7.82 12.90
C ALA A 164 -5.95 -9.13 13.67
N GLN A 165 -4.88 -9.89 13.85
CA GLN A 165 -4.88 -11.08 14.69
C GLN A 165 -4.19 -10.75 16.01
N SER A 166 -4.94 -10.85 17.12
CA SER A 166 -4.46 -10.67 18.49
C SER A 166 -4.23 -12.04 19.15
N GLY A 167 -3.38 -12.09 20.19
CA GLY A 167 -3.09 -13.31 20.94
C GLY A 167 -2.02 -14.21 20.30
N ILE A 168 -1.17 -13.65 19.43
CA ILE A 168 -0.07 -14.42 18.85
C ILE A 168 1.08 -14.52 19.84
N ASN A 169 1.25 -15.72 20.38
CA ASN A 169 2.30 -16.00 21.33
C ASN A 169 3.67 -16.24 20.66
N ARG A 170 3.70 -16.73 19.41
CA ARG A 170 4.94 -17.01 18.66
C ARG A 170 5.48 -15.76 17.98
N ARG A 171 6.21 -14.95 18.73
CA ARG A 171 6.80 -13.69 18.26
C ARG A 171 8.27 -13.56 18.61
N PHE A 172 8.96 -12.73 17.83
CA PHE A 172 10.35 -12.35 18.07
C PHE A 172 10.57 -10.88 17.71
N VAL A 173 11.64 -10.31 18.25
CA VAL A 173 12.13 -8.98 17.89
C VAL A 173 13.56 -9.10 17.36
N THR A 174 13.95 -8.19 16.47
CA THR A 174 15.31 -8.13 15.96
C THR A 174 16.00 -6.82 16.37
N ARG A 175 17.31 -6.87 16.58
CA ARG A 175 18.12 -5.67 16.83
C ARG A 175 19.54 -5.85 16.33
N PHE A 176 20.08 -4.81 15.69
CA PHE A 176 21.49 -4.79 15.34
C PHE A 176 22.34 -4.51 16.59
N LYS A 177 23.39 -5.31 16.78
CA LYS A 177 24.41 -5.04 17.81
C LYS A 177 25.46 -4.08 17.28
N SER A 178 26.20 -3.44 18.18
CA SER A 178 27.36 -2.60 17.82
C SER A 178 28.44 -3.33 17.02
N THR A 179 28.45 -4.66 17.08
CA THR A 179 29.34 -5.54 16.31
C THR A 179 28.89 -5.78 14.85
N GLY A 180 27.73 -5.25 14.44
CA GLY A 180 27.16 -5.44 13.09
C GLY A 180 26.25 -6.67 12.93
N SER A 181 26.33 -7.64 13.84
CA SER A 181 25.49 -8.84 13.86
C SER A 181 24.02 -8.53 14.18
N LEU A 182 23.08 -9.26 13.56
CA LEU A 182 21.66 -9.17 13.86
C LEU A 182 21.31 -10.12 15.02
N GLN A 183 20.83 -9.57 16.14
CA GLN A 183 20.34 -10.38 17.25
C GLN A 183 18.84 -10.59 17.15
N VAL A 184 18.42 -11.84 17.33
CA VAL A 184 17.02 -12.25 17.40
C VAL A 184 16.68 -12.58 18.85
N GLN A 185 15.57 -12.05 19.36
CA GLN A 185 15.10 -12.28 20.72
C GLN A 185 13.65 -12.77 20.74
N PHE A 186 13.40 -13.85 21.47
CA PHE A 186 12.06 -14.44 21.66
C PHE A 186 11.43 -14.00 22.98
N GLY A 187 10.17 -14.39 23.18
CA GLY A 187 9.42 -14.14 24.42
C GLY A 187 9.92 -14.92 25.64
N SER A 188 9.28 -14.70 26.79
CA SER A 188 9.63 -15.32 28.08
C SER A 188 8.73 -16.49 28.47
N GLY A 189 7.60 -16.68 27.79
CA GLY A 189 6.58 -17.66 28.12
C GLY A 189 7.07 -19.09 27.91
N ILE A 190 7.01 -19.91 28.95
CA ILE A 190 7.37 -21.33 28.89
C ILE A 190 6.08 -22.14 28.86
N ALA A 191 5.92 -22.99 27.85
CA ALA A 191 4.66 -23.70 27.53
C ALA A 191 4.07 -24.57 28.67
N ASN A 192 4.82 -24.84 29.74
CA ASN A 192 4.40 -25.69 30.86
C ASN A 192 3.70 -24.92 31.99
N ASN A 193 3.65 -23.58 31.94
CA ASN A 193 2.97 -22.79 32.96
C ASN A 193 1.58 -22.38 32.46
N GLN A 194 0.53 -22.83 33.15
CA GLN A 194 -0.82 -22.29 32.93
C GLN A 194 -0.85 -20.85 33.45
N ASN A 195 -1.15 -19.90 32.56
CA ASN A 195 -1.21 -18.48 32.91
C ASN A 195 -2.15 -18.26 34.11
N GLU A 196 -3.23 -19.04 34.20
CA GLU A 196 -4.23 -18.99 35.26
C GLU A 196 -3.64 -19.19 36.67
N GLU A 197 -2.51 -19.90 36.82
CA GLU A 197 -1.86 -20.14 38.12
C GLU A 197 -0.92 -18.99 38.52
N ILE A 198 -0.39 -18.24 37.54
CA ILE A 198 0.57 -17.15 37.74
C ILE A 198 -0.12 -15.79 37.94
N ILE A 199 -1.22 -15.54 37.21
CA ILE A 199 -2.03 -14.33 37.35
C ILE A 199 -3.32 -14.62 38.11
N PRO A 200 -3.69 -13.78 39.10
CA PRO A 200 -4.96 -13.92 39.79
C PRO A 200 -6.13 -13.79 38.80
N ASN A 201 -6.95 -14.83 38.70
CA ASN A 201 -8.23 -14.78 37.98
C ASN A 201 -9.40 -14.94 38.97
N PRO A 202 -10.62 -14.45 38.66
CA PRO A 202 -11.77 -14.57 39.57
C PRO A 202 -12.09 -16.00 40.01
N TYR A 203 -11.71 -17.01 39.22
CA TYR A 203 -11.88 -18.43 39.54
C TYR A 203 -10.84 -18.97 40.55
N ASN A 204 -9.65 -18.34 40.65
CA ASN A 204 -8.57 -18.70 41.58
C ASN A 204 -8.57 -17.83 42.84
N VAL A 205 -9.09 -16.60 42.77
CA VAL A 205 -9.18 -15.69 43.92
C VAL A 205 -10.57 -15.73 44.57
N GLY A 206 -11.58 -16.29 43.90
CA GLY A 206 -12.98 -16.17 44.32
C GLY A 206 -13.87 -17.35 43.97
N LEU A 207 -13.66 -18.49 44.63
CA LEU A 207 -14.74 -19.45 44.92
C LEU A 207 -14.40 -20.16 46.23
N GLY A 208 -15.00 -19.66 47.32
CA GLY A 208 -14.87 -20.19 48.66
C GLY A 208 -15.47 -21.59 48.78
N LEU A 209 -14.70 -22.60 48.40
CA LEU A 209 -14.87 -23.95 48.90
C LEU A 209 -14.16 -24.05 50.26
N PRO A 210 -14.73 -24.74 51.26
CA PRO A 210 -14.30 -24.69 52.67
C PRO A 210 -12.87 -25.18 52.98
N PHE A 211 -12.07 -25.55 51.98
CA PHE A 211 -10.71 -26.10 52.13
C PHE A 211 -9.63 -25.47 51.24
N LYS A 212 -9.73 -24.18 50.85
CA LYS A 212 -8.62 -23.49 50.15
C LYS A 212 -8.21 -22.15 50.78
N ARG A 213 -6.89 -21.89 50.73
CA ARG A 213 -6.15 -20.79 51.36
C ARG A 213 -6.78 -19.43 51.06
N ASP A 214 -7.06 -18.67 52.11
CA ASP A 214 -7.46 -17.27 52.02
C ASP A 214 -6.36 -16.44 51.32
N GLN A 215 -6.67 -15.87 50.16
CA GLN A 215 -5.73 -15.05 49.36
C GLN A 215 -6.07 -13.55 49.40
N LEU A 216 -7.03 -13.12 50.24
CA LEU A 216 -7.52 -11.74 50.31
C LEU A 216 -6.43 -10.71 50.63
N THR A 217 -5.35 -11.12 51.31
CA THR A 217 -4.23 -10.28 51.74
C THR A 217 -2.93 -10.56 50.98
N THR A 218 -2.96 -11.39 49.94
CA THR A 218 -1.76 -11.73 49.18
C THR A 218 -1.37 -10.56 48.28
N ALA A 219 -0.18 -10.01 48.47
CA ALA A 219 0.41 -9.03 47.56
C ALA A 219 0.85 -9.74 46.27
N PHE A 220 0.08 -9.58 45.19
CA PHE A 220 0.49 -10.05 43.87
C PHE A 220 1.56 -9.10 43.31
N ALA A 221 2.76 -9.63 43.07
CA ALA A 221 3.82 -8.82 42.47
C ALA A 221 3.48 -8.53 41.00
N PRO A 222 3.54 -7.27 40.55
CA PRO A 222 3.29 -6.90 39.15
C PRO A 222 4.31 -7.54 38.18
N SER A 223 5.42 -8.09 38.69
CA SER A 223 6.37 -8.90 37.92
C SER A 223 5.80 -10.23 37.42
N ASN A 224 4.64 -10.69 37.93
CA ASN A 224 4.03 -11.94 37.47
C ASN A 224 3.68 -11.92 35.97
N PHE A 225 3.40 -10.73 35.42
CA PHE A 225 3.19 -10.53 33.98
C PHE A 225 4.46 -10.69 33.12
N LEU A 226 5.66 -10.70 33.72
CA LEU A 226 6.91 -11.05 33.02
C LEU A 226 7.07 -12.56 32.84
N PHE A 227 6.30 -13.35 33.60
CA PHE A 227 6.39 -14.81 33.62
C PHE A 227 5.26 -15.51 32.87
N THR A 228 4.26 -14.76 32.42
CA THR A 228 3.15 -15.23 31.56
C THR A 228 3.52 -15.12 30.08
N ASN A 229 2.69 -15.70 29.22
CA ASN A 229 2.81 -15.57 27.76
C ASN A 229 2.57 -14.13 27.23
N THR A 230 2.40 -13.15 28.12
CA THR A 230 2.14 -11.74 27.80
C THR A 230 3.25 -11.09 26.96
N TYR A 231 4.48 -11.60 27.01
CA TYR A 231 5.60 -11.18 26.14
C TYR A 231 5.96 -12.21 25.05
N GLY A 232 5.10 -13.21 24.84
CA GLY A 232 5.28 -14.26 23.85
C GLY A 232 5.94 -15.48 24.46
N ILE A 233 6.02 -16.57 23.69
CA ILE A 233 6.61 -17.82 24.14
C ILE A 233 8.08 -17.93 23.73
N ALA A 234 8.85 -18.68 24.50
CA ALA A 234 10.19 -19.10 24.14
C ALA A 234 10.13 -20.41 23.34
N PRO A 235 10.96 -20.59 22.30
CA PRO A 235 11.10 -21.87 21.62
C PRO A 235 11.62 -22.94 22.59
N SER A 236 11.14 -24.19 22.43
CA SER A 236 11.51 -25.30 23.32
C SER A 236 11.76 -26.57 22.51
N ASN A 237 12.92 -27.21 22.74
CA ASN A 237 13.31 -28.48 22.14
C ASN A 237 13.00 -28.59 20.63
N THR A 238 13.31 -27.54 19.88
CA THR A 238 12.97 -27.42 18.46
C THR A 238 14.14 -26.86 17.66
N THR A 239 14.16 -27.12 16.35
CA THR A 239 15.11 -26.47 15.44
C THR A 239 14.38 -25.37 14.69
N LEU A 240 14.89 -24.15 14.81
CA LEU A 240 14.40 -22.99 14.09
C LEU A 240 15.07 -22.94 12.72
N THR A 241 14.27 -22.82 11.67
CA THR A 241 14.72 -22.55 10.30
C THR A 241 14.45 -21.09 10.00
N ILE A 242 15.51 -20.30 9.86
CA ILE A 242 15.47 -18.86 9.64
C ILE A 242 15.84 -18.59 8.19
N LYS A 243 14.94 -17.94 7.45
CA LYS A 243 15.25 -17.32 6.16
C LYS A 243 15.49 -15.84 6.38
N TYR A 244 16.66 -15.35 5.99
CA TYR A 244 17.05 -13.95 6.14
C TYR A 244 17.61 -13.40 4.83
N LEU A 245 17.57 -12.08 4.73
CA LEU A 245 17.94 -11.35 3.52
C LEU A 245 19.32 -10.72 3.71
N THR A 246 20.21 -10.94 2.76
CA THR A 246 21.52 -10.29 2.68
C THR A 246 21.72 -9.59 1.35
N GLY A 247 22.50 -8.53 1.36
CA GLY A 247 22.89 -7.80 0.14
C GLY A 247 22.57 -6.31 0.23
N GLY A 248 22.36 -5.70 -0.93
CA GLY A 248 22.30 -4.25 -1.06
C GLY A 248 23.65 -3.64 -1.42
N GLY A 249 23.76 -2.33 -1.22
CA GLY A 249 24.95 -1.55 -1.57
C GLY A 249 25.01 -1.10 -3.02
N VAL A 250 26.10 -0.41 -3.38
CA VAL A 250 26.29 0.16 -4.72
C VAL A 250 26.34 -0.89 -5.85
N SER A 251 26.72 -2.13 -5.53
CA SER A 251 26.75 -3.27 -6.46
C SER A 251 25.36 -3.77 -6.87
N SER A 252 24.32 -3.36 -6.15
CA SER A 252 22.93 -3.70 -6.47
C SER A 252 22.34 -2.88 -7.61
N ASN A 253 23.04 -1.86 -8.10
CA ASN A 253 22.59 -1.08 -9.24
C ASN A 253 22.86 -1.88 -10.53
N VAL A 254 21.79 -2.25 -11.25
CA VAL A 254 21.86 -2.99 -12.52
C VAL A 254 21.28 -2.16 -13.66
N SER A 255 21.86 -2.26 -14.85
CA SER A 255 21.38 -1.57 -16.04
C SER A 255 19.96 -2.03 -16.45
N SER A 256 19.30 -1.27 -17.30
CA SER A 256 18.04 -1.73 -17.89
C SER A 256 18.24 -2.98 -18.74
N ASN A 257 17.21 -3.82 -18.80
CA ASN A 257 17.13 -5.05 -19.58
C ASN A 257 18.11 -6.17 -19.22
N THR A 258 18.60 -6.21 -17.98
CA THR A 258 19.55 -7.24 -17.53
C THR A 258 18.91 -8.34 -16.67
N LEU A 259 17.79 -8.06 -16.01
CA LEU A 259 17.05 -9.01 -15.16
C LEU A 259 16.08 -9.81 -16.02
N ASN A 260 16.50 -11.01 -16.44
CA ASN A 260 15.78 -11.79 -17.44
C ASN A 260 15.52 -13.26 -17.05
N THR A 261 16.02 -13.69 -15.90
CA THR A 261 15.88 -15.07 -15.45
C THR A 261 15.09 -15.12 -14.15
N ILE A 262 14.01 -15.91 -14.15
CA ILE A 262 13.20 -16.21 -12.98
C ILE A 262 13.70 -17.53 -12.38
N ILE A 263 14.02 -17.55 -11.09
CA ILE A 263 14.51 -18.75 -10.39
C ILE A 263 13.35 -19.52 -9.75
N SER A 264 12.30 -18.82 -9.30
CA SER A 264 11.16 -19.44 -8.62
C SER A 264 10.20 -20.11 -9.58
N THR A 265 9.62 -21.24 -9.15
CA THR A 265 8.64 -22.00 -9.92
C THR A 265 7.21 -21.47 -9.71
N PRO A 266 6.49 -21.08 -10.77
CA PRO A 266 5.09 -20.69 -10.65
C PRO A 266 4.16 -21.91 -10.49
N VAL A 267 2.92 -21.64 -10.06
CA VAL A 267 1.87 -22.67 -9.85
C VAL A 267 0.58 -22.23 -10.56
N PHE A 268 -0.19 -23.17 -11.10
CA PHE A 268 -1.54 -22.88 -11.59
C PHE A 268 -2.55 -22.84 -10.45
N LEU A 269 -3.49 -21.90 -10.51
CA LEU A 269 -4.57 -21.79 -9.52
C LEU A 269 -5.70 -22.79 -9.76
N THR A 270 -5.89 -23.26 -10.99
CA THR A 270 -6.95 -24.20 -11.35
C THR A 270 -6.40 -25.60 -11.60
N THR A 271 -7.11 -26.62 -11.11
CA THR A 271 -6.80 -28.04 -11.32
C THR A 271 -7.49 -28.60 -12.56
N GLY A 272 -6.88 -29.56 -13.25
CA GLY A 272 -7.50 -30.25 -14.39
C GLY A 272 -7.19 -29.66 -15.78
N LEU A 273 -6.09 -28.91 -15.91
CA LEU A 273 -5.65 -28.31 -17.17
C LEU A 273 -5.02 -29.33 -18.14
N ASN A 274 -5.02 -29.02 -19.43
CA ASN A 274 -4.33 -29.84 -20.43
C ASN A 274 -2.81 -29.75 -20.25
N SER A 275 -2.14 -30.89 -20.02
CA SER A 275 -0.71 -30.94 -19.71
C SER A 275 0.20 -30.39 -20.83
N SER A 276 -0.18 -30.54 -22.10
CA SER A 276 0.61 -30.03 -23.23
C SER A 276 0.57 -28.50 -23.28
N THR A 277 -0.64 -27.92 -23.19
CA THR A 277 -0.83 -26.46 -23.19
C THR A 277 -0.22 -25.85 -21.92
N ALA A 278 -0.39 -26.50 -20.77
CA ALA A 278 0.20 -26.07 -19.51
C ALA A 278 1.73 -25.98 -19.57
N ASN A 279 2.41 -26.95 -20.21
CA ASN A 279 3.86 -26.91 -20.39
C ASN A 279 4.33 -25.77 -21.31
N VAL A 280 3.58 -25.49 -22.39
CA VAL A 280 3.86 -24.33 -23.27
C VAL A 280 3.75 -23.03 -22.47
N VAL A 281 2.70 -22.89 -21.67
CA VAL A 281 2.48 -21.73 -20.81
C VAL A 281 3.60 -21.58 -19.78
N PHE A 282 4.02 -22.66 -19.13
CA PHE A 282 5.15 -22.64 -18.19
C PHE A 282 6.46 -22.18 -18.83
N ASN A 283 6.77 -22.66 -20.04
CA ASN A 283 7.99 -22.31 -20.75
C ASN A 283 7.96 -20.90 -21.36
N SER A 284 6.78 -20.27 -21.43
CA SER A 284 6.61 -18.94 -21.99
C SER A 284 6.94 -17.80 -21.02
N THR A 285 7.18 -18.12 -19.75
CA THR A 285 7.37 -17.09 -18.72
C THR A 285 8.72 -16.42 -18.85
N THR A 286 8.70 -15.09 -18.84
CA THR A 286 9.92 -14.27 -18.92
C THR A 286 9.77 -13.06 -18.02
N CYS A 287 10.89 -12.47 -17.60
CA CYS A 287 10.90 -11.20 -16.90
C CYS A 287 11.85 -10.22 -17.58
N ASN A 288 11.63 -8.93 -17.37
CA ASN A 288 12.53 -7.89 -17.85
C ASN A 288 12.43 -6.62 -17.00
N ASN A 289 13.55 -5.96 -16.71
CA ASN A 289 13.55 -4.64 -16.07
C ASN A 289 13.68 -3.52 -17.10
N VAL A 290 12.57 -2.84 -17.42
CA VAL A 290 12.56 -1.76 -18.41
C VAL A 290 13.43 -0.57 -17.98
N LYS A 291 13.45 -0.28 -16.68
CA LYS A 291 14.31 0.75 -16.07
C LYS A 291 15.48 0.10 -15.35
N ALA A 292 16.60 0.81 -15.30
CA ALA A 292 17.73 0.41 -14.47
C ALA A 292 17.30 0.32 -13.00
N ALA A 293 17.84 -0.65 -12.26
CA ALA A 293 17.68 -0.68 -10.82
C ALA A 293 18.59 0.38 -10.19
N SER A 294 18.01 1.22 -9.35
CA SER A 294 18.69 2.32 -8.67
C SER A 294 18.28 2.33 -7.20
N GLY A 295 19.15 2.83 -6.32
CA GLY A 295 18.89 2.92 -4.88
C GLY A 295 19.89 2.16 -4.02
N GLY A 296 20.84 1.46 -4.64
CA GLY A 296 22.02 0.96 -3.95
C GLY A 296 22.90 2.13 -3.53
N LYS A 297 22.85 2.49 -2.24
CA LYS A 297 23.75 3.42 -1.56
C LYS A 297 24.63 2.62 -0.59
N ASP A 298 25.78 3.17 -0.24
CA ASP A 298 26.49 2.73 0.96
C ASP A 298 25.63 2.99 2.20
N GLY A 299 25.93 2.32 3.31
CA GLY A 299 25.20 2.49 4.56
C GLY A 299 25.12 3.94 5.02
N ASP A 300 24.12 4.25 5.84
CA ASP A 300 23.92 5.60 6.36
C ASP A 300 25.17 6.10 7.12
N THR A 301 25.49 7.36 6.89
CA THR A 301 26.56 8.03 7.64
C THR A 301 26.15 8.25 9.09
N LEU A 302 27.12 8.39 10.00
CA LEU A 302 26.83 8.62 11.43
C LEU A 302 25.92 9.84 11.67
N GLU A 303 26.08 10.89 10.87
CA GLU A 303 25.25 12.10 10.97
C GLU A 303 23.83 11.86 10.46
N GLU A 304 23.65 11.13 9.35
CA GLU A 304 22.33 10.71 8.87
C GLU A 304 21.62 9.84 9.92
N ILE A 305 22.31 8.86 10.51
CA ILE A 305 21.78 8.02 11.60
C ILE A 305 21.35 8.89 12.78
N ARG A 306 22.16 9.88 13.17
CA ARG A 306 21.84 10.79 14.28
C ARG A 306 20.57 11.59 14.00
N GLN A 307 20.44 12.17 12.80
CA GLN A 307 19.27 12.97 12.40
C GLN A 307 18.01 12.09 12.27
N ASN A 308 18.12 10.96 11.59
CA ASN A 308 17.02 10.00 11.41
C ASN A 308 16.54 9.43 12.75
N SER A 309 17.47 9.08 13.65
CA SER A 309 17.12 8.58 15.00
C SER A 309 16.40 9.64 15.83
N THR A 310 16.86 10.90 15.78
CA THR A 310 16.20 12.01 16.49
C THR A 310 14.78 12.23 15.98
N SER A 311 14.60 12.20 14.66
CA SER A 311 13.27 12.33 14.03
C SER A 311 12.35 11.16 14.36
N ASN A 312 12.84 9.92 14.28
CA ASN A 312 12.05 8.71 14.56
C ASN A 312 11.65 8.61 16.04
N PHE A 313 12.54 9.03 16.95
CA PHE A 313 12.24 9.08 18.37
C PHE A 313 11.09 10.05 18.70
N GLY A 314 11.01 11.17 17.97
CA GLY A 314 9.94 12.15 18.12
C GLY A 314 8.57 11.67 17.64
N SER A 315 8.51 10.89 16.56
CA SER A 315 7.23 10.43 15.98
C SER A 315 6.68 9.18 16.67
N GLN A 316 7.51 8.34 17.32
CA GLN A 316 7.11 7.09 18.00
C GLN A 316 6.16 6.20 17.17
N LEU A 317 6.23 6.27 15.84
CA LEU A 317 5.29 5.66 14.91
C LEU A 317 3.80 6.06 15.10
N ARG A 318 3.50 7.04 15.96
CA ARG A 318 2.13 7.49 16.23
C ARG A 318 1.70 8.56 15.23
N THR A 319 0.46 8.48 14.78
CA THR A 319 -0.18 9.53 13.99
C THR A 319 -0.87 10.49 14.94
N VAL A 320 -0.31 11.69 15.12
CA VAL A 320 -0.86 12.73 16.02
C VAL A 320 -1.29 13.95 15.23
N THR A 321 -0.49 14.37 14.26
CA THR A 321 -0.79 15.55 13.44
C THR A 321 -1.66 15.19 12.24
N PRO A 322 -2.40 16.16 11.65
CA PRO A 322 -3.16 15.93 10.43
C PRO A 322 -2.31 15.39 9.26
N GLU A 323 -1.06 15.85 9.15
CA GLU A 323 -0.13 15.42 8.12
C GLU A 323 0.32 13.97 8.34
N ASP A 324 0.49 13.54 9.60
CA ASP A 324 0.83 12.14 9.89
C ASP A 324 -0.30 11.20 9.45
N TYR A 325 -1.56 11.57 9.71
CA TYR A 325 -2.73 10.81 9.25
C TYR A 325 -2.83 10.77 7.73
N LEU A 326 -2.52 11.87 7.04
CA LEU A 326 -2.46 11.95 5.58
C LEU A 326 -1.40 10.99 5.03
N ILE A 327 -0.14 11.14 5.48
CA ILE A 327 0.97 10.32 5.01
C ILE A 327 0.70 8.85 5.30
N ARG A 328 0.23 8.52 6.52
CA ARG A 328 -0.06 7.13 6.89
C ARG A 328 -1.17 6.53 6.03
N SER A 329 -2.29 7.25 5.82
CA SER A 329 -3.39 6.76 4.99
C SER A 329 -2.93 6.50 3.55
N LEU A 330 -2.15 7.42 2.96
CA LEU A 330 -1.59 7.25 1.62
C LEU A 330 -0.51 6.15 1.53
N SER A 331 0.11 5.79 2.64
CA SER A 331 1.12 4.73 2.72
C SER A 331 0.51 3.33 2.87
N MET A 332 -0.82 3.21 2.96
CA MET A 332 -1.46 1.90 3.05
C MET A 332 -1.17 1.07 1.78
N PRO A 333 -0.78 -0.21 1.92
CA PRO A 333 -0.47 -1.04 0.76
C PRO A 333 -1.65 -1.15 -0.23
N PRO A 334 -1.41 -0.99 -1.55
CA PRO A 334 -2.43 -1.03 -2.61
C PRO A 334 -3.33 -2.26 -2.62
N GLN A 335 -2.83 -3.40 -2.15
CA GLN A 335 -3.59 -4.67 -2.09
C GLN A 335 -4.86 -4.59 -1.23
N TYR A 336 -4.92 -3.65 -0.29
CA TYR A 336 -6.08 -3.40 0.57
C TYR A 336 -7.05 -2.34 0.02
N GLY A 337 -6.77 -1.86 -1.20
CA GLY A 337 -7.50 -0.83 -1.92
C GLY A 337 -6.77 0.52 -1.94
N VAL A 338 -7.27 1.43 -2.76
CA VAL A 338 -6.54 2.62 -3.20
C VAL A 338 -7.05 3.88 -2.50
N ILE A 339 -6.15 4.63 -1.87
CA ILE A 339 -6.46 5.96 -1.37
C ILE A 339 -5.77 6.98 -2.29
N ALA A 340 -6.56 7.70 -3.07
CA ALA A 340 -6.11 8.76 -3.95
C ALA A 340 -5.75 10.02 -3.17
N LYS A 341 -6.64 10.41 -2.25
CA LYS A 341 -6.55 11.63 -1.45
C LYS A 341 -7.13 11.36 -0.08
N SER A 342 -6.56 11.98 0.94
CA SER A 342 -7.15 12.02 2.27
C SER A 342 -7.04 13.42 2.89
N TYR A 343 -7.93 13.72 3.81
CA TYR A 343 -7.93 14.96 4.58
C TYR A 343 -8.59 14.70 5.92
N ILE A 344 -8.01 15.24 7.00
CA ILE A 344 -8.53 15.03 8.34
C ILE A 344 -8.82 16.37 9.01
N GLU A 345 -9.97 16.45 9.65
CA GLU A 345 -10.33 17.58 10.49
C GLU A 345 -11.03 17.10 11.77
N PRO A 346 -10.98 17.87 12.87
CA PRO A 346 -11.82 17.61 14.02
C PRO A 346 -13.30 17.60 13.63
N THR A 347 -14.06 16.62 14.13
CA THR A 347 -15.50 16.56 13.88
C THR A 347 -16.14 17.86 14.37
N ARG A 348 -16.86 18.52 13.47
CA ARG A 348 -17.48 19.80 13.75
C ARG A 348 -18.60 19.68 14.78
N ALA A 349 -18.71 20.66 15.66
CA ALA A 349 -19.72 20.71 16.72
C ALA A 349 -21.16 20.52 16.23
N SER A 350 -21.47 20.94 15.00
CA SER A 350 -22.78 20.73 14.35
C SER A 350 -23.10 19.27 14.03
N ASN A 351 -22.07 18.43 13.88
CA ASN A 351 -22.17 17.03 13.50
C ASN A 351 -21.94 16.07 14.69
N LEU A 352 -21.67 16.60 15.88
CA LEU A 352 -21.59 15.82 17.11
C LEU A 352 -23.00 15.57 17.63
N SER A 353 -23.37 14.30 17.76
CA SER A 353 -24.61 13.94 18.46
C SER A 353 -24.44 14.15 19.97
N GLN A 354 -25.53 14.44 20.70
CA GLN A 354 -25.45 14.59 22.15
C GLN A 354 -24.84 13.33 22.80
N GLY A 355 -23.72 13.50 23.50
CA GLY A 355 -23.00 12.42 24.20
C GLY A 355 -21.84 11.80 23.41
N GLU A 356 -21.59 12.21 22.16
CA GLU A 356 -20.38 11.80 21.44
C GLU A 356 -19.16 12.60 21.93
N THR A 357 -18.04 11.91 22.13
CA THR A 357 -16.74 12.55 22.40
C THR A 357 -16.17 13.17 21.12
N ASN A 358 -15.23 14.12 21.29
CA ASN A 358 -14.49 14.69 20.16
C ASN A 358 -13.86 13.55 19.34
N SER A 359 -14.27 13.45 18.07
CA SER A 359 -13.72 12.53 17.09
C SER A 359 -13.05 13.31 15.96
N LEU A 360 -12.25 12.61 15.18
CA LEU A 360 -11.63 13.12 13.97
C LEU A 360 -12.38 12.56 12.77
N ASP A 361 -12.77 13.42 11.83
CA ASP A 361 -13.36 13.02 10.56
C ASP A 361 -12.23 12.90 9.51
N LEU A 362 -12.00 11.69 9.01
CA LEU A 362 -11.05 11.40 7.94
C LEU A 362 -11.81 11.25 6.62
N TYR A 363 -11.66 12.22 5.74
CA TYR A 363 -12.23 12.23 4.40
C TYR A 363 -11.28 11.55 3.42
N VAL A 364 -11.78 10.58 2.66
CA VAL A 364 -10.99 9.80 1.68
C VAL A 364 -11.64 9.77 0.30
N LEU A 365 -10.80 9.60 -0.72
CA LEU A 365 -11.18 9.36 -2.12
C LEU A 365 -10.30 8.27 -2.71
N SER A 366 -10.79 7.61 -3.77
CA SER A 366 -10.09 6.57 -4.54
C SER A 366 -9.93 6.99 -6.00
N TYR A 367 -9.19 6.21 -6.79
CA TYR A 367 -9.06 6.38 -8.24
C TYR A 367 -9.82 5.30 -9.01
N ASP A 368 -10.42 5.68 -10.15
CA ASP A 368 -10.85 4.75 -11.17
C ASP A 368 -9.67 4.27 -12.06
N ILE A 369 -9.94 3.36 -12.99
CA ILE A 369 -8.94 2.83 -13.93
C ILE A 369 -8.36 3.91 -14.87
N ASN A 370 -9.08 5.02 -15.07
CA ASN A 370 -8.67 6.13 -15.91
C ASN A 370 -8.00 7.26 -15.09
N LYS A 371 -7.69 7.03 -13.81
CA LYS A 371 -7.09 7.99 -12.87
C LYS A 371 -8.00 9.18 -12.52
N ASN A 372 -9.32 9.06 -12.67
CA ASN A 372 -10.26 10.05 -12.13
C ASN A 372 -10.62 9.70 -10.68
N LEU A 373 -11.02 10.71 -9.92
CA LEU A 373 -11.48 10.54 -8.55
C LEU A 373 -12.83 9.81 -8.50
N THR A 374 -12.93 8.89 -7.55
CA THR A 374 -14.14 8.15 -7.22
C THR A 374 -14.28 7.99 -5.71
N LEU A 375 -15.48 7.61 -5.26
CA LEU A 375 -15.76 7.36 -3.85
C LEU A 375 -15.06 6.08 -3.38
N ALA A 376 -14.63 6.06 -2.12
CA ALA A 376 -14.00 4.89 -1.53
C ALA A 376 -15.04 3.79 -1.25
N SER A 377 -14.72 2.54 -1.59
CA SER A 377 -15.57 1.39 -1.27
C SER A 377 -15.66 1.15 0.24
N ASN A 378 -16.70 0.47 0.70
CA ASN A 378 -16.87 0.20 2.13
C ASN A 378 -15.76 -0.70 2.66
N THR A 379 -15.32 -1.65 1.83
CA THR A 379 -14.18 -2.54 2.15
C THR A 379 -12.89 -1.76 2.35
N LEU A 380 -12.60 -0.79 1.48
CA LEU A 380 -11.43 0.08 1.60
C LEU A 380 -11.46 0.87 2.92
N LYS A 381 -12.61 1.43 3.29
CA LYS A 381 -12.75 2.17 4.56
C LYS A 381 -12.54 1.26 5.78
N GLN A 382 -13.01 0.01 5.71
CA GLN A 382 -12.79 -0.96 6.79
C GLN A 382 -11.31 -1.36 6.90
N ASN A 383 -10.64 -1.60 5.78
CA ASN A 383 -9.20 -1.88 5.75
C ASN A 383 -8.40 -0.70 6.33
N LEU A 384 -8.72 0.54 5.92
CA LEU A 384 -8.07 1.74 6.44
C LEU A 384 -8.30 1.92 7.94
N LYS A 385 -9.51 1.63 8.43
CA LYS A 385 -9.82 1.67 9.87
C LYS A 385 -8.95 0.70 10.66
N THR A 386 -8.82 -0.53 10.17
CA THR A 386 -7.97 -1.56 10.77
C THR A 386 -6.50 -1.19 10.68
N TYR A 387 -6.05 -0.55 9.61
CA TYR A 387 -4.67 -0.12 9.42
C TYR A 387 -4.29 1.03 10.37
N LEU A 388 -5.14 2.05 10.50
CA LEU A 388 -4.87 3.19 11.36
C LEU A 388 -4.98 2.87 12.86
N SER A 389 -5.60 1.76 13.25
CA SER A 389 -5.87 1.44 14.66
C SER A 389 -4.61 1.24 15.52
N GLN A 390 -3.51 0.76 14.95
CA GLN A 390 -2.24 0.58 15.66
C GLN A 390 -1.49 1.91 15.89
N PHE A 391 -1.63 2.85 14.96
CA PHE A 391 -0.82 4.08 14.96
C PHE A 391 -1.50 5.27 15.63
N ARG A 392 -2.82 5.22 15.78
CA ARG A 392 -3.60 6.28 16.43
C ARG A 392 -3.46 6.25 17.95
N GLY A 393 -3.67 7.41 18.56
CA GLY A 393 -3.91 7.49 20.00
C GLY A 393 -5.21 6.75 20.40
N ILE A 394 -5.21 6.13 21.58
CA ILE A 394 -6.41 5.49 22.16
C ILE A 394 -7.57 6.50 22.25
N ASN A 395 -7.26 7.76 22.55
CA ASN A 395 -8.24 8.81 22.81
C ASN A 395 -8.82 9.50 21.55
N ASP A 396 -8.36 9.14 20.35
CA ASP A 396 -8.75 9.84 19.11
C ASP A 396 -9.65 8.97 18.21
N PRO A 397 -10.97 8.83 18.48
CA PRO A 397 -11.91 8.14 17.59
C PRO A 397 -11.91 8.77 16.19
N ILE A 398 -11.85 7.92 15.15
CA ILE A 398 -11.77 8.36 13.75
C ILE A 398 -13.02 7.86 13.04
N LYS A 399 -13.71 8.77 12.36
CA LYS A 399 -14.85 8.50 11.49
C LYS A 399 -14.39 8.69 10.05
N ILE A 400 -14.37 7.61 9.27
CA ILE A 400 -13.95 7.67 7.87
C ILE A 400 -15.16 8.00 6.98
N LYS A 401 -15.06 9.07 6.19
CA LYS A 401 -16.11 9.60 5.32
C LYS A 401 -15.56 9.81 3.91
N ASP A 402 -16.45 9.97 2.93
CA ASP A 402 -16.03 10.36 1.58
C ASP A 402 -15.98 11.89 1.48
N ALA A 403 -14.96 12.42 0.80
CA ALA A 403 -14.96 13.82 0.38
C ALA A 403 -15.87 14.01 -0.85
N PHE A 404 -16.31 15.25 -1.06
CA PHE A 404 -17.10 15.60 -2.23
C PHE A 404 -16.19 15.90 -3.43
N ILE A 405 -16.51 15.30 -4.58
CA ILE A 405 -15.84 15.59 -5.84
C ILE A 405 -16.68 16.65 -6.57
N ILE A 406 -16.09 17.81 -6.86
CA ILE A 406 -16.72 18.87 -7.64
C ILE A 406 -16.01 18.95 -8.98
N ASN A 407 -16.71 18.56 -10.05
CA ASN A 407 -16.16 18.67 -11.38
C ASN A 407 -16.29 20.10 -11.91
N ILE A 408 -15.22 20.59 -12.50
CA ILE A 408 -15.12 21.95 -13.02
C ILE A 408 -14.62 21.96 -14.47
N GLY A 409 -15.03 22.98 -15.22
CA GLY A 409 -14.45 23.33 -16.51
C GLY A 409 -13.93 24.77 -16.45
N LEU A 410 -12.88 25.04 -17.24
CA LEU A 410 -12.21 26.34 -17.27
C LEU A 410 -12.29 26.93 -18.66
N THR A 411 -12.85 28.14 -18.74
CA THR A 411 -12.89 28.97 -19.95
C THR A 411 -12.00 30.18 -19.77
N PHE A 412 -11.09 30.43 -20.71
CA PHE A 412 -10.19 31.58 -20.64
C PHE A 412 -10.05 32.31 -21.97
N ASP A 413 -9.93 33.63 -21.89
CA ASP A 413 -9.76 34.53 -23.03
C ASP A 413 -8.38 35.19 -22.98
N ILE A 414 -7.61 35.07 -24.07
CA ILE A 414 -6.27 35.68 -24.21
C ILE A 414 -6.18 36.59 -25.42
N ILE A 415 -5.30 37.58 -25.32
CA ILE A 415 -4.84 38.40 -26.43
C ILE A 415 -3.42 37.96 -26.77
N VAL A 416 -3.17 37.69 -28.04
CA VAL A 416 -1.90 37.19 -28.57
C VAL A 416 -1.10 38.33 -29.19
N LEU A 417 0.22 38.33 -29.00
CA LEU A 417 1.13 39.30 -29.60
C LEU A 417 1.15 39.17 -31.14
N PRO A 418 1.21 40.30 -31.88
CA PRO A 418 1.36 40.27 -33.33
C PRO A 418 2.61 39.51 -33.75
N GLY A 419 2.49 38.62 -34.73
CA GLY A 419 3.60 37.83 -35.28
C GLY A 419 3.69 36.39 -34.76
N TYR A 420 2.91 36.02 -33.74
CA TYR A 420 2.79 34.64 -33.28
C TYR A 420 1.57 33.92 -33.88
N ASN A 421 1.62 32.59 -33.96
CA ASN A 421 0.49 31.77 -34.40
C ASN A 421 -0.50 31.56 -33.25
N ASN A 422 -1.74 32.01 -33.44
CA ASN A 422 -2.81 31.90 -32.46
C ASN A 422 -3.06 30.45 -31.98
N ASN A 423 -3.01 29.48 -32.89
CA ASN A 423 -3.31 28.09 -32.54
C ASN A 423 -2.19 27.47 -31.70
N ASP A 424 -0.92 27.77 -32.02
CA ASP A 424 0.23 27.26 -31.27
C ASP A 424 0.24 27.80 -29.83
N ILE A 425 0.00 29.11 -29.66
CA ILE A 425 -0.11 29.70 -28.32
C ILE A 425 -1.28 29.11 -27.56
N LEU A 426 -2.44 28.95 -28.21
CA LEU A 426 -3.61 28.38 -27.55
C LEU A 426 -3.33 26.95 -27.04
N THR A 427 -2.68 26.11 -27.85
CA THR A 427 -2.27 24.76 -27.44
C THR A 427 -1.29 24.79 -26.27
N LYS A 428 -0.30 25.69 -26.27
CA LYS A 428 0.64 25.87 -25.15
C LYS A 428 -0.07 26.29 -23.87
N CYS A 429 -1.02 27.24 -23.96
CA CYS A 429 -1.86 27.67 -22.84
C CYS A 429 -2.70 26.54 -22.29
N ILE A 430 -3.36 25.76 -23.16
CA ILE A 430 -4.15 24.59 -22.75
C ILE A 430 -3.26 23.58 -22.02
N SER A 431 -2.09 23.23 -22.58
CA SER A 431 -1.16 22.28 -21.95
C SER A 431 -0.70 22.76 -20.55
N ALA A 432 -0.38 24.05 -20.40
CA ALA A 432 0.01 24.61 -19.11
C ALA A 432 -1.13 24.50 -18.07
N ILE A 433 -2.37 24.75 -18.47
CA ILE A 433 -3.54 24.59 -17.60
C ILE A 433 -3.78 23.11 -17.27
N GLN A 434 -3.61 22.20 -18.24
CA GLN A 434 -3.74 20.75 -18.03
C GLN A 434 -2.74 20.22 -16.98
N ASP A 435 -1.52 20.76 -16.99
CA ASP A 435 -0.48 20.44 -16.01
C ASP A 435 -0.72 21.09 -14.64
N TYR A 436 -1.34 22.27 -14.61
CA TYR A 436 -1.74 22.95 -13.37
C TYR A 436 -2.87 22.22 -12.66
N PHE A 437 -3.88 21.76 -13.41
CA PHE A 437 -5.00 20.96 -12.90
C PHE A 437 -4.71 19.46 -12.87
N ASP A 438 -3.43 19.07 -12.79
CA ASP A 438 -3.10 17.67 -12.61
C ASP A 438 -3.44 17.18 -11.21
N ILE A 439 -4.25 16.13 -11.13
CA ILE A 439 -4.90 15.71 -9.88
C ILE A 439 -3.89 15.33 -8.81
N ASP A 440 -2.70 14.91 -9.19
CA ASP A 440 -1.60 14.58 -8.27
C ASP A 440 -1.16 15.80 -7.45
N LYS A 441 -1.23 17.01 -8.01
CA LYS A 441 -0.83 18.28 -7.36
C LYS A 441 -1.91 18.87 -6.46
N TRP A 442 -3.16 18.46 -6.64
CA TRP A 442 -4.30 19.01 -5.90
C TRP A 442 -4.55 18.26 -4.59
N ARG A 443 -4.92 19.02 -3.56
CA ARG A 443 -5.30 18.50 -2.24
C ARG A 443 -6.79 18.77 -1.98
N ILE A 444 -7.41 17.94 -1.13
CA ILE A 444 -8.76 18.20 -0.65
C ILE A 444 -8.75 19.52 0.13
N ASN A 445 -9.82 20.30 -0.05
CA ASN A 445 -10.02 21.60 0.57
C ASN A 445 -8.99 22.68 0.19
N GLN A 446 -8.33 22.53 -0.97
CA GLN A 446 -7.44 23.55 -1.52
C GLN A 446 -8.25 24.58 -2.34
N PRO A 447 -8.10 25.90 -2.06
CA PRO A 447 -8.74 26.95 -2.87
C PRO A 447 -8.06 27.12 -4.23
N ILE A 448 -8.83 27.62 -5.21
CA ILE A 448 -8.29 27.97 -6.53
C ILE A 448 -7.97 29.46 -6.56
N TYR A 449 -6.69 29.81 -6.69
CA TYR A 449 -6.27 31.18 -6.92
C TYR A 449 -6.30 31.49 -8.41
N LEU A 450 -7.27 32.30 -8.86
CA LEU A 450 -7.36 32.69 -10.28
C LEU A 450 -6.13 33.51 -10.70
N ARG A 451 -5.52 34.26 -9.77
CA ARG A 451 -4.30 35.01 -10.01
C ARG A 451 -3.11 34.14 -10.39
N ASP A 452 -2.99 32.95 -9.81
CA ASP A 452 -1.91 32.03 -10.15
C ASP A 452 -2.05 31.50 -11.58
N ILE A 453 -3.30 31.32 -12.04
CA ILE A 453 -3.62 30.94 -13.42
C ILE A 453 -3.34 32.10 -14.38
N GLU A 454 -3.69 33.34 -14.03
CA GLU A 454 -3.33 34.54 -14.81
C GLU A 454 -1.80 34.61 -15.00
N ILE A 455 -1.03 34.46 -13.92
CA ILE A 455 0.44 34.50 -13.96
C ILE A 455 1.01 33.33 -14.78
N LEU A 456 0.40 32.14 -14.67
CA LEU A 456 0.83 30.96 -15.44
C LEU A 456 0.68 31.21 -16.95
N LEU A 457 -0.44 31.81 -17.36
CA LEU A 457 -0.73 32.13 -18.76
C LEU A 457 0.11 33.30 -19.26
N ASP A 458 0.29 34.36 -18.47
CA ASP A 458 1.11 35.53 -18.82
C ASP A 458 2.60 35.17 -19.01
N LYS A 459 3.08 34.09 -18.38
CA LYS A 459 4.46 33.60 -18.56
C LYS A 459 4.71 32.93 -19.91
N ILE A 460 3.67 32.58 -20.66
CA ILE A 460 3.81 31.89 -21.94
C ILE A 460 4.22 32.90 -23.01
N GLU A 461 5.33 32.61 -23.69
CA GLU A 461 5.83 33.45 -24.77
C GLU A 461 4.80 33.60 -25.89
N GLY A 462 4.43 34.84 -26.20
CA GLY A 462 3.43 35.18 -27.21
C GLY A 462 2.06 35.59 -26.65
N VAL A 463 1.80 35.40 -25.35
CA VAL A 463 0.61 35.94 -24.69
C VAL A 463 0.86 37.41 -24.34
N GLN A 464 -0.03 38.30 -24.79
CA GLN A 464 0.03 39.73 -24.49
C GLN A 464 -0.73 40.07 -23.21
N LEU A 465 -1.93 39.49 -23.03
CA LEU A 465 -2.79 39.74 -21.87
C LEU A 465 -3.81 38.61 -21.70
N VAL A 466 -4.04 38.17 -20.47
CA VAL A 466 -5.20 37.37 -20.10
C VAL A 466 -6.38 38.28 -19.79
N LYS A 467 -7.45 38.22 -20.59
CA LYS A 467 -8.62 39.09 -20.46
C LYS A 467 -9.57 38.64 -19.36
N GLN A 468 -9.94 37.36 -19.38
CA GLN A 468 -10.89 36.79 -18.43
C GLN A 468 -10.63 35.30 -18.24
N ILE A 469 -10.81 34.83 -17.01
CA ILE A 469 -10.86 33.41 -16.64
C ILE A 469 -12.17 33.19 -15.91
N GLU A 470 -12.95 32.21 -16.37
CA GLU A 470 -14.18 31.78 -15.73
C GLU A 470 -14.12 30.27 -15.49
N ILE A 471 -14.46 29.86 -14.26
CA ILE A 471 -14.57 28.46 -13.87
C ILE A 471 -16.05 28.15 -13.69
N ASN A 472 -16.51 27.09 -14.34
CA ASN A 472 -17.90 26.65 -14.31
C ASN A 472 -18.00 25.23 -13.76
N ASN A 473 -19.04 24.94 -12.99
CA ASN A 473 -19.30 23.59 -12.49
C ASN A 473 -19.84 22.71 -13.63
N LYS A 474 -19.41 21.44 -13.66
CA LYS A 474 -19.88 20.43 -14.61
C LYS A 474 -20.63 19.35 -13.83
N ASN A 475 -21.94 19.22 -14.07
CA ASN A 475 -22.83 18.29 -13.36
C ASN A 475 -23.63 17.36 -14.30
N SER A 476 -23.26 17.27 -15.58
CA SER A 476 -23.96 16.42 -16.56
C SER A 476 -23.62 14.93 -16.41
N THR A 477 -24.26 14.08 -17.21
CA THR A 477 -23.99 12.63 -17.25
C THR A 477 -22.50 12.35 -17.46
N GLY A 478 -21.89 11.59 -16.54
CA GLY A 478 -20.45 11.31 -16.54
C GLY A 478 -19.62 12.17 -15.58
N TYR A 479 -20.19 13.26 -15.04
CA TYR A 479 -19.59 14.07 -13.96
C TYR A 479 -20.23 13.74 -12.61
N SER A 480 -19.66 14.33 -11.55
CA SER A 480 -20.20 14.27 -10.21
C SER A 480 -21.62 14.84 -10.15
N ARG A 481 -22.47 14.23 -9.33
CA ARG A 481 -23.86 14.66 -9.09
C ARG A 481 -23.97 15.95 -8.26
N PHE A 482 -22.87 16.41 -7.69
CA PHE A 482 -22.86 17.55 -6.79
C PHE A 482 -22.72 18.86 -7.57
N GLU A 483 -23.72 19.72 -7.44
CA GLU A 483 -23.69 21.08 -7.96
C GLU A 483 -23.02 22.01 -6.96
N TYR A 484 -22.21 22.94 -7.46
CA TYR A 484 -21.52 23.92 -6.64
C TYR A 484 -21.56 25.30 -7.29
N ASP A 485 -22.01 26.31 -6.54
CA ASP A 485 -22.03 27.70 -6.99
C ASP A 485 -20.64 28.33 -6.92
N ILE A 486 -19.87 28.17 -8.00
CA ILE A 486 -18.53 28.74 -8.13
C ILE A 486 -18.56 30.27 -8.13
N LYS A 487 -19.62 30.90 -8.66
CA LYS A 487 -19.71 32.36 -8.74
C LYS A 487 -19.91 32.97 -7.36
N GLY A 488 -20.82 32.40 -6.57
CA GLY A 488 -21.02 32.79 -5.17
C GLY A 488 -19.82 32.48 -4.26
N ALA A 489 -19.07 31.41 -4.57
CA ALA A 489 -17.87 31.01 -3.83
C ALA A 489 -16.61 31.81 -4.20
N THR A 490 -16.63 32.57 -5.30
CA THR A 490 -15.48 33.37 -5.74
C THR A 490 -15.45 34.71 -5.00
N ARG A 491 -14.42 34.92 -4.18
CA ARG A 491 -14.18 36.20 -3.49
C ARG A 491 -12.75 36.65 -3.74
N ASN A 492 -12.55 37.91 -4.12
CA ASN A 492 -11.23 38.49 -4.39
C ASN A 492 -10.36 37.64 -5.34
N LYS A 493 -10.96 37.13 -6.43
CA LYS A 493 -10.30 36.21 -7.40
C LYS A 493 -9.81 34.88 -6.81
N VAL A 494 -10.39 34.45 -5.68
CA VAL A 494 -10.13 33.13 -5.09
C VAL A 494 -11.45 32.36 -5.05
N VAL A 495 -11.46 31.16 -5.63
CA VAL A 495 -12.56 30.22 -5.50
C VAL A 495 -12.33 29.43 -4.22
N TYR A 496 -13.15 29.69 -3.20
CA TYR A 496 -13.07 28.98 -1.94
C TYR A 496 -13.74 27.61 -2.05
N PRO A 497 -13.21 26.58 -1.36
CA PRO A 497 -13.91 25.32 -1.20
C PRO A 497 -15.15 25.50 -0.30
N SER A 498 -16.08 24.54 -0.37
CA SER A 498 -17.21 24.48 0.55
C SER A 498 -16.75 24.34 2.00
N VAL A 499 -17.69 24.58 2.90
CA VAL A 499 -17.52 24.23 4.32
C VAL A 499 -17.27 22.72 4.41
N ASP A 500 -18.05 21.85 3.75
CA ASP A 500 -17.77 20.42 3.74
C ASP A 500 -16.53 20.08 2.87
N PRO A 501 -15.60 19.23 3.34
CA PRO A 501 -14.39 18.92 2.59
C PRO A 501 -14.65 18.37 1.19
N MET A 502 -14.14 19.10 0.21
CA MET A 502 -14.32 18.80 -1.20
C MET A 502 -13.03 19.01 -2.00
N ILE A 503 -12.97 18.43 -3.18
CA ILE A 503 -11.86 18.61 -4.12
C ILE A 503 -12.38 19.01 -5.50
N PHE A 504 -11.67 19.94 -6.14
CA PHE A 504 -11.92 20.34 -7.51
C PHE A 504 -11.19 19.41 -8.47
N GLU A 505 -11.89 18.96 -9.52
CA GLU A 505 -11.32 18.07 -10.55
C GLU A 505 -11.80 18.49 -11.94
N ILE A 506 -10.86 18.66 -12.88
CA ILE A 506 -11.17 18.70 -14.31
C ILE A 506 -11.10 17.27 -14.84
N LYS A 507 -12.26 16.63 -15.00
CA LYS A 507 -12.34 15.21 -15.36
C LYS A 507 -11.86 14.95 -16.79
N TYR A 508 -12.31 15.76 -17.75
CA TYR A 508 -11.90 15.62 -19.14
C TYR A 508 -11.08 16.83 -19.58
N LYS A 509 -9.77 16.78 -19.25
CA LYS A 509 -8.80 17.85 -19.53
C LYS A 509 -8.79 18.34 -20.99
N ASN A 510 -9.13 17.49 -21.95
CA ASN A 510 -9.14 17.85 -23.38
C ASN A 510 -10.42 18.57 -23.84
N THR A 511 -11.53 18.41 -23.11
CA THR A 511 -12.84 18.97 -23.51
C THR A 511 -13.30 20.09 -22.58
N ASP A 512 -12.90 20.04 -21.31
CA ASP A 512 -13.38 20.95 -20.27
C ASP A 512 -12.52 22.22 -20.13
N ILE A 513 -11.35 22.26 -20.77
CA ILE A 513 -10.49 23.43 -20.86
C ILE A 513 -10.69 24.06 -22.24
N LEU A 514 -11.27 25.26 -22.27
CA LEU A 514 -11.60 25.98 -23.49
C LEU A 514 -10.91 27.34 -23.49
N GLY A 515 -9.96 27.52 -24.40
CA GLY A 515 -9.32 28.81 -24.64
C GLY A 515 -9.92 29.52 -25.85
N ARG A 516 -10.01 30.85 -25.81
CA ARG A 516 -10.36 31.68 -26.97
C ARG A 516 -9.36 32.82 -27.14
N VAL A 517 -9.01 33.11 -28.38
CA VAL A 517 -8.22 34.29 -28.73
C VAL A 517 -9.19 35.40 -29.11
N VAL A 518 -9.12 36.52 -28.39
CA VAL A 518 -10.00 37.67 -28.58
C VAL A 518 -9.19 38.82 -29.21
N PRO A 519 -9.72 39.52 -30.23
CA PRO A 519 -9.06 40.72 -30.75
C PRO A 519 -9.00 41.80 -29.67
N MET A 520 -7.98 42.66 -29.76
CA MET A 520 -7.81 43.83 -28.86
C MET A 520 -9.05 44.72 -28.82
#